data_AF-A0A7J2PMX3-F1
#
_entry.id   AF-A0A7J2PMX3-F1
#
_cell.length_a   1.000
_cell.length_b   1.000
_cell.length_c   1.000
_cell.angle_alpha   90.00
_cell.angle_beta   90.00
_cell.angle_gamma   90.00
#
_symmetry.space_group_name_H-M   'P 1'
#
loop_
_entity.id
_entity.type
_entity.pdbx_description
1 polymer ?
#
loop_
_entity_poly.entity_id
_entity_poly.type
_entity_poly.pdbx_seq_one_letter_code
_entity_poly.pdbx_strand_id
1 'polypeptide(L)'
;MDPTLPMPIRGMRAEVIKSKKVIYHNDFSNSDWINFLPKGHIQLKNVLITPLIINDEVNGLMGFAGREGGFTHEEARISTTFAELASISLFNSQTLEALEKSEQKYKTLNNILEQKVEERTIELKESEEKIQNMITNISDVLLEAEPSGILTYISPQIKNIIGYQSEELIGLNFMDFVHIEDINSFKKTAGNALKTQKSVSIECRLKHKKGYFVPISARWSLVDINNELKVFGLISDNTERKNIDDMIKREIKQLKELDQIRNDLIRRISHELNTPLISILNGSQYLLDFKNNKMSDDVSNIVKIIYQGGYRLKEMDNNLITAYELETEQLIFK
;
A
#
# COMPACT_ATOMS: atom_id res chain seq x y z
N MET A 1 56.76 24.94 17.31
CA MET A 1 56.91 25.71 16.05
C MET A 1 57.02 24.72 14.93
N ASP A 2 56.12 24.82 13.96
CA ASP A 2 55.91 23.81 12.93
C ASP A 2 57.08 23.79 11.92
N PRO A 3 57.84 22.68 11.81
CA PRO A 3 58.94 22.56 10.86
C PRO A 3 58.49 22.32 9.42
N THR A 4 57.19 22.10 9.18
CA THR A 4 56.63 21.83 7.85
C THR A 4 56.33 23.10 7.04
N LEU A 5 56.40 24.28 7.67
CA LEU A 5 56.21 25.55 6.99
C LEU A 5 57.37 25.85 6.02
N PRO A 6 57.10 26.44 4.83
CA PRO A 6 58.13 26.82 3.86
C PRO A 6 59.22 27.72 4.44
N MET A 7 58.86 28.50 5.48
CA MET A 7 59.78 29.22 6.33
C MET A 7 59.52 28.81 7.78
N PRO A 8 60.41 28.01 8.40
CA PRO A 8 60.25 27.60 9.79
C PRO A 8 60.18 28.81 10.71
N ILE A 9 59.25 28.79 11.66
CA ILE A 9 59.16 29.81 12.70
C ILE A 9 60.29 29.57 13.71
N ARG A 10 61.31 30.42 13.70
CA ARG A 10 62.50 30.33 14.55
C ARG A 10 63.17 31.69 14.68
N GLY A 11 64.11 31.80 15.61
CA GLY A 11 64.85 33.04 15.84
C GLY A 11 63.95 34.20 16.29
N MET A 12 64.25 35.41 15.84
CA MET A 12 63.50 36.63 16.22
C MET A 12 61.98 36.56 15.89
N ARG A 13 61.58 35.83 14.83
CA ARG A 13 60.16 35.63 14.48
C ARG A 13 59.40 34.82 15.56
N ALA A 14 60.08 33.82 16.12
CA ALA A 14 59.55 32.98 17.19
C ALA A 14 59.26 33.80 18.45
N GLU A 15 60.16 34.71 18.78
CA GLU A 15 60.04 35.60 19.92
C GLU A 15 58.90 36.59 19.76
N VAL A 16 58.72 37.18 18.56
CA VAL A 16 57.59 38.06 18.26
C VAL A 16 56.25 37.35 18.41
N ILE A 17 56.14 36.11 17.90
CA ILE A 17 54.91 35.32 18.02
C ILE A 17 54.60 34.98 19.48
N LYS A 18 55.61 34.60 20.26
CA LYS A 18 55.43 34.24 21.68
C LYS A 18 55.10 35.45 22.55
N SER A 19 55.79 36.56 22.32
CA SER A 19 55.63 37.79 23.11
C SER A 19 54.42 38.63 22.69
N LYS A 20 53.93 38.45 21.46
CA LYS A 20 52.91 39.28 20.81
C LYS A 20 53.28 40.77 20.80
N LYS A 21 54.58 41.08 20.77
CA LYS A 21 55.11 42.45 20.79
C LYS A 21 56.01 42.70 19.60
N VAL A 22 56.09 43.96 19.17
CA VAL A 22 57.10 44.40 18.22
C VAL A 22 58.48 44.21 18.82
N ILE A 23 59.40 43.64 18.04
CA ILE A 23 60.80 43.46 18.43
C ILE A 23 61.65 44.04 17.31
N TYR A 24 62.68 44.81 17.68
CA TYR A 24 63.69 45.29 16.74
C TYR A 24 65.10 45.04 17.27
N HIS A 25 66.04 44.81 16.37
CA HIS A 25 67.44 44.56 16.71
C HIS A 25 68.34 45.34 15.74
N ASN A 26 69.14 46.26 16.27
CA ASN A 26 69.94 47.20 15.46
C ASN A 26 71.32 46.68 15.08
N ASP A 27 71.80 45.63 15.75
CA ASP A 27 73.03 44.92 15.40
C ASP A 27 72.73 43.45 15.04
N PHE A 28 71.82 43.27 14.08
CA PHE A 28 71.31 41.93 13.75
C PHE A 28 72.42 41.03 13.18
N SER A 29 73.37 41.60 12.42
CA SER A 29 74.50 40.89 11.82
C SER A 29 75.40 40.17 12.83
N ASN A 30 75.53 40.70 14.05
CA ASN A 30 76.39 40.12 15.10
C ASN A 30 75.59 39.37 16.17
N SER A 31 74.28 39.20 15.98
CA SER A 31 73.41 38.52 16.93
C SER A 31 73.33 37.02 16.67
N ASP A 32 72.98 36.25 17.72
CA ASP A 32 72.69 34.81 17.60
C ASP A 32 71.54 34.51 16.62
N TRP A 33 70.72 35.53 16.30
CA TRP A 33 69.60 35.41 15.37
C TRP A 33 70.03 35.14 13.92
N ILE A 34 71.26 35.51 13.55
CA ILE A 34 71.78 35.29 12.19
C ILE A 34 71.84 33.80 11.81
N ASN A 35 72.07 32.93 12.80
CA ASN A 35 72.16 31.48 12.62
C ASN A 35 70.85 30.85 12.14
N PHE A 36 69.73 31.56 12.28
CA PHE A 36 68.42 31.09 11.86
C PHE A 36 68.03 31.52 10.44
N LEU A 37 68.83 32.36 9.77
CA LEU A 37 68.58 32.75 8.38
C LEU A 37 68.92 31.61 7.41
N PRO A 38 68.17 31.45 6.30
CA PRO A 38 68.51 30.51 5.23
C PRO A 38 69.87 30.83 4.59
N LYS A 39 70.57 29.82 4.06
CA LYS A 39 71.80 30.02 3.30
C LYS A 39 71.53 30.87 2.05
N GLY A 40 72.39 31.86 1.78
CA GLY A 40 72.25 32.79 0.66
C GLY A 40 71.33 34.00 0.91
N HIS A 41 70.77 34.14 2.12
CA HIS A 41 69.99 35.30 2.50
C HIS A 41 70.87 36.56 2.59
N ILE A 42 70.36 37.72 2.15
CA ILE A 42 71.04 39.01 2.27
C ILE A 42 71.38 39.32 3.74
N GLN A 43 72.55 39.89 3.98
CA GLN A 43 72.97 40.27 5.33
C GLN A 43 72.13 41.45 5.82
N LEU A 44 71.45 41.27 6.96
CA LEU A 44 70.59 42.29 7.56
C LEU A 44 71.37 43.00 8.66
N LYS A 45 71.64 44.29 8.50
CA LYS A 45 72.28 45.12 9.54
C LYS A 45 71.35 45.31 10.75
N ASN A 46 70.09 45.59 10.48
CA ASN A 46 69.04 45.75 11.49
C ASN A 46 67.71 45.24 10.95
N VAL A 47 66.85 44.81 11.88
CA VAL A 47 65.54 44.22 11.58
C VAL A 47 64.53 44.68 12.62
N LEU A 48 63.31 44.93 12.19
CA LEU A 48 62.13 45.17 13.02
C LEU A 48 61.02 44.24 12.55
N ILE A 49 60.41 43.51 13.48
CA ILE A 49 59.33 42.58 13.19
C ILE A 49 58.15 42.90 14.12
N THR A 50 56.99 43.12 13.51
CA THR A 50 55.74 43.42 14.21
C THR A 50 54.71 42.32 13.95
N PRO A 51 54.01 41.81 14.97
CA PRO A 51 52.98 40.81 14.77
C PRO A 51 51.71 41.44 14.17
N LEU A 52 51.11 40.76 13.20
CA LEU A 52 49.74 41.01 12.76
C LEU A 52 48.82 40.17 13.65
N ILE A 53 48.14 40.83 14.59
CA ILE A 53 47.26 40.16 15.56
C ILE A 53 45.80 40.23 15.10
N ILE A 54 45.10 39.11 15.06
CA ILE A 54 43.66 39.02 14.78
C ILE A 54 43.05 38.07 15.84
N ASN A 55 41.98 38.49 16.52
CA ASN A 55 41.33 37.70 17.59
C ASN A 55 42.30 37.19 18.65
N ASP A 56 43.20 38.06 19.13
CA ASP A 56 44.26 37.75 20.09
C ASP A 56 45.28 36.70 19.63
N GLU A 57 45.27 36.25 18.37
CA GLU A 57 46.25 35.34 17.80
C GLU A 57 47.17 36.05 16.81
N VAL A 58 48.40 35.57 16.66
CA VAL A 58 49.35 36.14 15.68
C VAL A 58 49.14 35.44 14.34
N ASN A 59 48.42 36.12 13.45
CA ASN A 59 48.02 35.58 12.14
C ASN A 59 49.03 35.90 11.03
N GLY A 60 50.00 36.78 11.32
CA GLY A 60 51.08 37.11 10.39
C GLY A 60 52.18 37.94 11.05
N LEU A 61 53.23 38.22 10.29
CA LEU A 61 54.35 39.07 10.72
C LEU A 61 54.65 40.11 9.65
N MET A 62 54.83 41.36 10.06
CA MET A 62 55.31 42.46 9.21
C MET A 62 56.78 42.72 9.55
N GLY A 63 57.67 42.57 8.57
CA GLY A 63 59.11 42.73 8.74
C GLY A 63 59.67 43.91 7.97
N PHE A 64 60.48 44.73 8.63
CA PHE A 64 61.27 45.80 8.04
C PHE A 64 62.75 45.54 8.32
N ALA A 65 63.63 45.87 7.38
CA ALA A 65 65.06 45.67 7.57
C ALA A 65 65.89 46.70 6.79
N GLY A 66 67.15 46.87 7.18
CA GLY A 66 68.14 47.61 6.40
C GLY A 66 68.04 49.14 6.53
N ARG A 67 67.52 49.62 7.65
CA ARG A 67 67.38 51.05 7.90
C ARG A 67 68.71 51.71 8.32
N GLU A 68 69.07 52.83 7.71
CA GLU A 68 70.22 53.62 8.15
C GLU A 68 70.01 54.21 9.56
N GLY A 69 71.02 54.09 10.43
CA GLY A 69 70.93 54.53 11.84
C GLY A 69 70.19 53.57 12.79
N GLY A 70 69.59 52.48 12.28
CA GLY A 70 68.82 51.52 13.08
C GLY A 70 67.39 51.97 13.36
N PHE A 71 66.61 51.08 13.97
CA PHE A 71 65.23 51.33 14.40
C PHE A 71 65.17 51.99 15.78
N THR A 72 64.22 52.91 15.96
CA THR A 72 63.93 53.54 17.26
C THR A 72 62.62 53.02 17.85
N HIS A 73 62.35 53.36 19.11
CA HIS A 73 61.06 53.08 19.74
C HIS A 73 59.89 53.77 19.02
N GLU A 74 60.11 54.93 18.41
CA GLU A 74 59.06 55.63 17.68
C GLU A 74 58.65 54.88 16.41
N GLU A 75 59.60 54.37 15.62
CA GLU A 75 59.22 53.52 14.47
C GLU A 75 58.67 52.16 14.87
N ALA A 76 59.08 51.61 16.02
CA ALA A 76 58.42 50.43 16.57
C ALA A 76 56.94 50.70 16.85
N ARG A 77 56.62 51.84 17.48
CA ARG A 77 55.23 52.25 17.72
C ARG A 77 54.46 52.49 16.42
N ILE A 78 55.06 53.17 15.45
CA ILE A 78 54.45 53.41 14.12
C ILE A 78 54.18 52.08 13.43
N SER A 79 55.15 51.17 13.42
CA SER A 79 55.01 49.83 12.84
C SER A 79 53.89 49.02 13.51
N THR A 80 53.76 49.07 14.84
CA THR A 80 52.63 48.47 15.56
C THR A 80 51.30 49.03 15.10
N THR A 81 51.18 50.36 14.95
CA THR A 81 49.95 51.00 14.48
C THR A 81 49.58 50.54 13.07
N PHE A 82 50.57 50.47 12.16
CA PHE A 82 50.34 49.94 10.81
C PHE A 82 49.95 48.46 10.81
N ALA A 83 50.58 47.66 11.66
CA ALA A 83 50.26 46.24 11.81
C ALA A 83 48.83 46.03 12.32
N GLU A 84 48.36 46.84 13.27
CA GLU A 84 46.97 46.81 13.74
C GLU A 84 45.97 47.13 12.62
N LEU A 85 46.23 48.21 11.86
CA LEU A 85 45.38 48.56 10.71
C LEU A 85 45.38 47.48 9.61
N ALA A 86 46.54 46.88 9.34
CA ALA A 86 46.67 45.78 8.39
C ALA A 86 45.92 44.53 8.88
N SER A 87 46.03 44.18 10.16
CA SER A 87 45.28 43.09 10.78
C SER A 87 43.76 43.26 10.64
N ILE A 88 43.24 44.45 10.96
CA ILE A 88 41.82 44.76 10.83
C ILE A 88 41.38 44.63 9.37
N SER A 89 42.16 45.17 8.44
CA SER A 89 41.85 45.12 7.01
C SER A 89 41.84 43.69 6.47
N LEU A 90 42.81 42.86 6.88
CA LEU A 90 42.87 41.43 6.53
C LEU A 90 41.66 40.67 7.09
N PHE A 91 41.33 40.88 8.37
CA PHE A 91 40.18 40.24 9.00
C PHE A 91 38.86 40.63 8.32
N ASN A 92 38.66 41.91 8.03
CA ASN A 92 37.47 42.40 7.34
C ASN A 92 37.36 41.78 5.94
N SER A 93 38.45 41.75 5.17
CA SER A 93 38.45 41.15 3.83
C SER A 93 38.07 39.66 3.88
N GLN A 94 38.63 38.90 4.83
CA GLN A 94 38.31 37.47 4.99
C GLN A 94 36.87 37.25 5.43
N THR A 95 36.36 38.11 6.33
CA THR A 95 34.99 38.04 6.84
C THR A 95 33.98 38.34 5.74
N LEU A 96 34.25 39.35 4.91
CA LEU A 96 33.40 39.69 3.76
C LEU A 96 33.38 38.56 2.73
N GLU A 97 34.53 37.98 2.40
CA GLU A 97 34.59 36.85 1.47
C GLU A 97 33.83 35.62 2.01
N ALA A 98 33.97 35.32 3.31
CA ALA A 98 33.25 34.23 3.95
C ALA A 98 31.74 34.49 3.98
N LEU A 99 31.32 35.74 4.22
CA LEU A 99 29.93 36.16 4.19
C LEU A 99 29.32 36.00 2.79
N GLU A 100 29.98 36.50 1.75
CA GLU A 100 29.53 36.36 0.36
C GLU A 100 29.35 34.88 -0.05
N LYS A 101 30.31 34.03 0.32
CA LYS A 101 30.22 32.58 0.09
C LYS A 101 29.04 31.95 0.83
N SER A 102 28.83 32.36 2.07
CA SER A 102 27.71 31.89 2.89
C SER A 102 26.36 32.30 2.29
N GLU A 103 26.21 33.57 1.90
CA GLU A 103 25.00 34.10 1.27
C GLU A 103 24.67 33.38 -0.04
N GLN A 104 25.66 33.15 -0.91
CA GLN A 104 25.48 32.39 -2.14
C GLN A 104 25.01 30.95 -1.86
N LYS A 105 25.59 30.31 -0.84
CA LYS A 105 25.19 28.96 -0.42
C LYS A 105 23.76 28.95 0.12
N TYR A 106 23.39 29.91 0.97
CA TYR A 106 22.03 30.05 1.50
C TYR A 106 21.01 30.27 0.38
N LYS A 107 21.30 31.15 -0.58
CA LYS A 107 20.42 31.39 -1.72
C LYS A 107 20.22 30.13 -2.56
N THR A 108 21.29 29.39 -2.82
CA THR A 108 21.22 28.11 -3.57
C THR A 108 20.39 27.07 -2.81
N LEU A 109 20.62 26.94 -1.50
CA LEU A 109 19.88 25.99 -0.67
C LEU A 109 18.39 26.34 -0.58
N ASN A 110 18.06 27.64 -0.46
CA ASN A 110 16.68 28.10 -0.44
C ASN A 110 15.95 27.78 -1.74
N ASN A 111 16.58 28.05 -2.90
CA ASN A 111 16.00 27.71 -4.20
C ASN A 111 15.75 26.19 -4.35
N ILE A 112 16.70 25.36 -3.91
CA ILE A 112 16.53 23.89 -3.94
C ILE A 112 15.40 23.46 -3.00
N LEU A 113 15.29 24.07 -1.83
CA LEU A 113 14.23 23.77 -0.87
C LEU A 113 12.86 24.15 -1.44
N GLU A 114 12.72 25.33 -2.04
CA GLU A 114 11.49 25.78 -2.70
C GLU A 114 11.06 24.81 -3.80
N GLN A 115 11.99 24.39 -4.67
CA GLN A 115 11.73 23.39 -5.71
C GLN A 115 11.26 22.06 -5.11
N LYS A 116 11.93 21.55 -4.09
CA LYS A 116 11.54 20.29 -3.43
C LYS A 116 10.18 20.37 -2.75
N VAL A 117 9.85 21.51 -2.15
CA VAL A 117 8.54 21.73 -1.52
C VAL A 117 7.44 21.74 -2.59
N GLU A 118 7.68 22.40 -3.72
CA GLU A 118 6.75 22.41 -4.85
C GLU A 118 6.53 21.01 -5.43
N GLU A 119 7.61 20.28 -5.73
CA GLU A 119 7.55 18.88 -6.20
C GLU A 119 6.76 18.00 -5.23
N ARG A 120 7.06 18.07 -3.92
CA ARG A 120 6.34 17.29 -2.90
C ARG A 120 4.88 17.66 -2.77
N THR A 121 4.55 18.94 -2.94
CA THR A 121 3.17 19.43 -2.90
C THR A 121 2.38 18.89 -4.10
N ILE A 122 2.99 18.88 -5.29
CA ILE A 122 2.39 18.29 -6.49
C ILE A 122 2.20 16.78 -6.31
N GLU A 123 3.24 16.05 -5.91
CA GLU A 123 3.16 14.60 -5.66
C GLU A 123 2.08 14.23 -4.64
N LEU A 124 1.97 15.00 -3.55
CA LEU A 124 0.95 14.79 -2.53
C LEU A 124 -0.45 14.99 -3.12
N LYS A 125 -0.66 16.09 -3.85
CA LYS A 125 -1.94 16.39 -4.48
C LYS A 125 -2.34 15.33 -5.49
N GLU A 126 -1.42 14.88 -6.35
CA GLU A 126 -1.68 13.80 -7.31
C GLU A 126 -2.03 12.48 -6.60
N SER A 127 -1.34 12.16 -5.51
CA SER A 127 -1.63 10.99 -4.68
C SER A 127 -3.01 11.08 -4.03
N GLU A 128 -3.37 12.24 -3.47
CA GLU A 128 -4.69 12.50 -2.88
C GLU A 128 -5.80 12.39 -3.92
N GLU A 129 -5.66 13.03 -5.09
CA GLU A 129 -6.62 12.94 -6.18
C GLU A 129 -6.76 11.51 -6.68
N LYS A 130 -5.67 10.75 -6.80
CA LYS A 130 -5.70 9.34 -7.19
C LYS A 130 -6.44 8.48 -6.16
N ILE A 131 -6.17 8.67 -4.87
CA ILE A 131 -6.87 7.98 -3.78
C ILE A 131 -8.36 8.34 -3.80
N GLN A 132 -8.68 9.63 -3.94
CA GLN A 132 -10.06 10.11 -4.01
C GLN A 132 -10.79 9.48 -5.19
N ASN A 133 -10.18 9.47 -6.38
CA ASN A 133 -10.73 8.84 -7.59
C ASN A 133 -10.94 7.33 -7.41
N MET A 134 -10.01 6.63 -6.76
CA MET A 134 -10.18 5.21 -6.44
C MET A 134 -11.37 4.98 -5.50
N ILE A 135 -11.50 5.80 -4.45
CA ILE A 135 -12.59 5.71 -3.49
C ILE A 135 -13.95 6.05 -4.13
N THR A 136 -14.02 7.07 -5.00
CA THR A 136 -15.28 7.46 -5.66
C THR A 136 -15.73 6.48 -6.72
N ASN A 137 -14.80 5.76 -7.37
CA ASN A 137 -15.13 4.78 -8.40
C ASN A 137 -15.51 3.39 -7.83
N ILE A 138 -15.32 3.17 -6.54
CA ILE A 138 -15.79 1.97 -5.87
C ILE A 138 -17.29 2.13 -5.57
N SER A 139 -18.09 1.16 -6.03
CA SER A 139 -19.52 1.10 -5.73
C SER A 139 -19.82 0.77 -4.27
N ASP A 140 -18.86 0.16 -3.57
CA ASP A 140 -18.95 -0.13 -2.14
C ASP A 140 -18.88 1.16 -1.31
N VAL A 141 -19.49 1.10 -0.13
CA VAL A 141 -19.45 2.19 0.84
C VAL A 141 -18.27 1.99 1.78
N LEU A 142 -17.38 2.98 1.84
CA LEU A 142 -16.37 3.06 2.88
C LEU A 142 -16.94 3.70 4.15
N LEU A 143 -16.61 3.17 5.31
CA LEU A 143 -16.93 3.76 6.60
C LEU A 143 -15.72 3.78 7.53
N GLU A 144 -15.73 4.76 8.42
CA GLU A 144 -14.87 4.86 9.59
C GLU A 144 -15.77 4.97 10.83
N ALA A 145 -15.41 4.26 11.89
CA ALA A 145 -16.09 4.35 13.16
C ALA A 145 -15.10 4.27 14.33
N GLU A 146 -15.52 4.80 15.46
CA GLU A 146 -14.88 4.50 16.73
C GLU A 146 -15.04 3.00 17.10
N PRO A 147 -14.20 2.46 17.99
CA PRO A 147 -14.38 1.11 18.53
C PRO A 147 -15.74 0.89 19.21
N SER A 148 -16.41 1.96 19.64
CA SER A 148 -17.78 1.98 20.18
C SER A 148 -18.86 1.69 19.11
N GLY A 149 -18.51 1.78 17.83
CA GLY A 149 -19.43 1.68 16.69
C GLY A 149 -20.04 3.00 16.25
N ILE A 150 -19.65 4.14 16.85
CA ILE A 150 -20.07 5.47 16.44
C ILE A 150 -19.38 5.83 15.12
N LEU A 151 -20.17 6.14 14.08
CA LEU A 151 -19.65 6.49 12.75
C LEU A 151 -18.98 7.86 12.78
N THR A 152 -17.71 7.94 12.36
CA THR A 152 -16.97 9.20 12.18
C THR A 152 -16.93 9.63 10.72
N TYR A 153 -16.99 8.68 9.79
CA TYR A 153 -17.10 8.93 8.37
C TYR A 153 -17.89 7.82 7.67
N ILE A 154 -18.66 8.19 6.65
CA ILE A 154 -19.27 7.22 5.75
C ILE A 154 -19.40 7.84 4.35
N SER A 155 -18.98 7.07 3.34
CA SER A 155 -18.95 7.56 1.96
C SER A 155 -20.38 7.79 1.40
N PRO A 156 -20.59 8.76 0.49
CA PRO A 156 -21.91 9.14 -0.02
C PRO A 156 -22.69 8.03 -0.71
N GLN A 157 -22.01 6.98 -1.19
CA GLN A 157 -22.59 5.80 -1.83
C GLN A 157 -23.64 5.12 -0.93
N ILE A 158 -23.58 5.30 0.39
CA ILE A 158 -24.55 4.75 1.34
C ILE A 158 -25.99 5.18 1.05
N LYS A 159 -26.16 6.36 0.45
CA LYS A 159 -27.47 6.87 0.00
C LYS A 159 -28.10 5.96 -1.04
N ASN A 160 -27.31 5.39 -1.94
CA ASN A 160 -27.81 4.50 -2.98
C ASN A 160 -28.25 3.15 -2.41
N ILE A 161 -27.66 2.72 -1.28
CA ILE A 161 -27.98 1.45 -0.62
C ILE A 161 -29.17 1.61 0.34
N ILE A 162 -29.09 2.51 1.33
CA ILE A 162 -30.08 2.61 2.42
C ILE A 162 -30.86 3.94 2.45
N GLY A 163 -30.60 4.87 1.52
CA GLY A 163 -31.40 6.09 1.35
C GLY A 163 -31.11 7.21 2.36
N TYR A 164 -30.15 7.02 3.27
CA TYR A 164 -29.68 8.05 4.19
C TYR A 164 -28.53 8.84 3.57
N GLN A 165 -28.47 10.14 3.88
CA GLN A 165 -27.29 10.94 3.57
C GLN A 165 -26.18 10.64 4.59
N SER A 166 -24.91 10.81 4.19
CA SER A 166 -23.77 10.54 5.06
C SER A 166 -23.85 11.34 6.36
N GLU A 167 -24.26 12.61 6.28
CA GLU A 167 -24.36 13.53 7.41
C GLU A 167 -25.45 13.13 8.41
N GLU A 168 -26.47 12.38 7.96
CA GLU A 168 -27.52 11.85 8.85
C GLU A 168 -27.04 10.66 9.68
N LEU A 169 -25.95 10.00 9.27
CA LEU A 169 -25.42 8.79 9.90
C LEU A 169 -24.20 9.06 10.78
N ILE A 170 -23.43 10.11 10.47
CA ILE A 170 -22.25 10.49 11.26
C ILE A 170 -22.68 10.85 12.70
N GLY A 171 -21.97 10.30 13.68
CA GLY A 171 -22.27 10.42 15.10
C GLY A 171 -23.29 9.41 15.65
N LEU A 172 -23.91 8.60 14.79
CA LEU A 172 -24.81 7.52 15.21
C LEU A 172 -24.09 6.18 15.31
N ASN A 173 -24.66 5.25 16.08
CA ASN A 173 -24.11 3.92 16.18
C ASN A 173 -24.52 3.09 14.94
N PHE A 174 -23.55 2.49 14.27
CA PHE A 174 -23.80 1.64 13.11
C PHE A 174 -24.80 0.50 13.41
N MET A 175 -24.77 -0.04 14.63
CA MET A 175 -25.62 -1.16 15.04
C MET A 175 -27.11 -0.81 15.08
N ASP A 176 -27.49 0.47 15.17
CA ASP A 176 -28.89 0.91 15.17
C ASP A 176 -29.59 0.69 13.83
N PHE A 177 -28.79 0.53 12.76
CA PHE A 177 -29.28 0.28 11.41
C PHE A 177 -29.26 -1.20 11.03
N VAL A 178 -28.66 -2.06 11.86
CA VAL A 178 -28.56 -3.51 11.60
C VAL A 178 -29.85 -4.21 12.04
N HIS A 179 -30.32 -5.16 11.24
CA HIS A 179 -31.47 -5.99 11.60
C HIS A 179 -31.21 -6.75 12.91
N ILE A 180 -32.22 -6.83 13.79
CA ILE A 180 -32.04 -7.34 15.16
C ILE A 180 -31.51 -8.78 15.24
N GLU A 181 -31.91 -9.64 14.30
CA GLU A 181 -31.41 -11.02 14.19
C GLU A 181 -29.92 -11.10 13.85
N ASP A 182 -29.37 -10.08 13.18
CA ASP A 182 -28.00 -10.08 12.67
C ASP A 182 -27.00 -9.46 13.69
N ILE A 183 -27.51 -8.76 14.72
CA ILE A 183 -26.71 -8.09 15.77
C ILE A 183 -25.81 -9.08 16.53
N ASN A 184 -26.32 -10.27 16.84
CA ASN A 184 -25.55 -11.28 17.60
C ASN A 184 -24.35 -11.79 16.80
N SER A 185 -24.54 -11.96 15.49
CA SER A 185 -23.47 -12.35 14.57
C SER A 185 -22.37 -11.29 14.52
N PHE A 186 -22.75 -10.00 14.49
CA PHE A 186 -21.81 -8.87 14.57
C PHE A 186 -20.96 -8.89 15.83
N LYS A 187 -21.58 -9.06 17.00
CA LYS A 187 -20.86 -9.12 18.29
C LYS A 187 -19.85 -10.27 18.32
N LYS A 188 -20.22 -11.43 17.77
CA LYS A 188 -19.34 -12.60 17.68
C LYS A 188 -18.16 -12.33 16.75
N THR A 189 -18.39 -11.75 15.57
CA THR A 189 -17.31 -11.37 14.65
C THR A 189 -16.41 -10.29 15.22
N ALA A 190 -16.97 -9.35 15.99
CA ALA A 190 -16.19 -8.28 16.60
C ALA A 190 -15.22 -8.77 17.67
N GLY A 191 -15.65 -9.72 18.50
CA GLY A 191 -14.77 -10.40 19.45
C GLY A 191 -13.60 -11.14 18.77
N ASN A 192 -13.80 -11.65 17.56
CA ASN A 192 -12.74 -12.30 16.79
C ASN A 192 -11.78 -11.30 16.14
N ALA A 193 -12.28 -10.18 15.61
CA ALA A 193 -11.46 -9.12 15.04
C ALA A 193 -10.49 -8.54 16.08
N LEU A 194 -10.97 -8.28 17.30
CA LEU A 194 -10.15 -7.79 18.42
C LEU A 194 -9.02 -8.77 18.80
N LYS A 195 -9.28 -10.08 18.76
CA LYS A 195 -8.29 -11.11 19.11
C LYS A 195 -7.25 -11.36 18.02
N THR A 196 -7.66 -11.22 16.76
CA THR A 196 -6.84 -11.63 15.61
C THR A 196 -6.16 -10.47 14.90
N GLN A 197 -6.60 -9.23 15.15
CA GLN A 197 -6.18 -8.01 14.42
C GLN A 197 -6.30 -8.16 12.89
N LYS A 198 -7.20 -9.02 12.42
CA LYS A 198 -7.45 -9.27 11.00
C LYS A 198 -8.82 -8.75 10.60
N SER A 199 -8.97 -8.47 9.31
CA SER A 199 -10.26 -8.11 8.73
C SER A 199 -11.26 -9.25 8.87
N VAL A 200 -12.48 -8.94 9.31
CA VAL A 200 -13.60 -9.87 9.38
C VAL A 200 -14.67 -9.46 8.37
N SER A 201 -15.41 -10.44 7.84
CA SER A 201 -16.55 -10.19 6.95
C SER A 201 -17.81 -10.84 7.49
N ILE A 202 -18.95 -10.19 7.28
CA ILE A 202 -20.27 -10.65 7.68
C ILE A 202 -21.31 -10.24 6.63
N GLU A 203 -22.28 -11.10 6.38
CA GLU A 203 -23.48 -10.73 5.64
C GLU A 203 -24.58 -10.35 6.63
N CYS A 204 -25.24 -9.22 6.39
CA CYS A 204 -26.32 -8.75 7.24
C CYS A 204 -27.33 -7.94 6.45
N ARG A 205 -28.36 -7.46 7.15
CA ARG A 205 -29.39 -6.59 6.61
C ARG A 205 -29.33 -5.22 7.27
N LEU A 206 -29.25 -4.17 6.46
CA LEU A 206 -29.36 -2.79 6.92
C LEU A 206 -30.76 -2.23 6.68
N LYS A 207 -31.24 -1.42 7.62
CA LYS A 207 -32.53 -0.75 7.55
C LYS A 207 -32.46 0.45 6.60
N HIS A 208 -33.22 0.37 5.52
CA HIS A 208 -33.44 1.49 4.60
C HIS A 208 -34.28 2.60 5.28
N LYS A 209 -34.10 3.86 4.87
CA LYS A 209 -34.87 5.02 5.36
C LYS A 209 -36.39 4.88 5.21
N LYS A 210 -36.83 4.06 4.26
CA LYS A 210 -38.24 3.71 4.00
C LYS A 210 -38.76 2.54 4.85
N GLY A 211 -37.93 1.95 5.71
CA GLY A 211 -38.33 0.91 6.67
C GLY A 211 -38.12 -0.54 6.23
N TYR A 212 -37.80 -0.81 4.95
CA TYR A 212 -37.42 -2.17 4.50
C TYR A 212 -35.94 -2.45 4.77
N PHE A 213 -35.51 -3.69 4.56
CA PHE A 213 -34.14 -4.14 4.81
C PHE A 213 -33.41 -4.49 3.51
N VAL A 214 -32.17 -4.04 3.39
CA VAL A 214 -31.30 -4.28 2.24
C VAL A 214 -30.20 -5.26 2.62
N PRO A 215 -30.04 -6.39 1.90
CA PRO A 215 -28.97 -7.34 2.17
C PRO A 215 -27.62 -6.79 1.72
N ILE A 216 -26.64 -6.80 2.63
CA ILE A 216 -25.30 -6.30 2.37
C ILE A 216 -24.24 -7.30 2.79
N SER A 217 -23.02 -7.12 2.28
CA SER A 217 -21.79 -7.68 2.85
C SER A 217 -21.00 -6.56 3.50
N ALA A 218 -20.69 -6.70 4.79
CA ALA A 218 -19.82 -5.78 5.51
C ALA A 218 -18.47 -6.47 5.79
N ARG A 219 -17.36 -5.81 5.46
CA ARG A 219 -16.01 -6.20 5.85
C ARG A 219 -15.36 -5.09 6.63
N TRP A 220 -14.71 -5.40 7.74
CA TRP A 220 -14.07 -4.36 8.54
C TRP A 220 -12.86 -4.87 9.32
N SER A 221 -12.01 -3.95 9.75
CA SER A 221 -10.81 -4.21 10.57
C SER A 221 -10.57 -3.07 11.55
N LEU A 222 -9.87 -3.38 12.64
CA LEU A 222 -9.31 -2.39 13.55
C LEU A 222 -7.93 -1.96 13.06
N VAL A 223 -7.70 -0.65 13.00
CA VAL A 223 -6.44 -0.04 12.57
C VAL A 223 -6.00 0.92 13.66
N ASP A 224 -4.73 0.82 14.05
CA ASP A 224 -4.10 1.78 14.95
C ASP A 224 -3.50 2.93 14.11
N ILE A 225 -3.99 4.14 14.34
CA ILE A 225 -3.48 5.36 13.72
C ILE A 225 -3.02 6.27 14.86
N ASN A 226 -1.71 6.49 14.97
CA ASN A 226 -1.12 7.38 15.99
C ASN A 226 -1.50 7.04 17.44
N ASN A 227 -1.56 5.76 17.81
CA ASN A 227 -2.03 5.24 19.11
C ASN A 227 -3.54 5.41 19.36
N GLU A 228 -4.33 5.71 18.33
CA GLU A 228 -5.79 5.72 18.38
C GLU A 228 -6.34 4.55 17.54
N LEU A 229 -7.06 3.64 18.20
CA LEU A 229 -7.74 2.54 17.53
C LEU A 229 -9.00 3.05 16.82
N LYS A 230 -9.08 2.79 15.51
CA LYS A 230 -10.24 3.09 14.67
C LYS A 230 -10.72 1.86 13.94
N VAL A 231 -12.01 1.84 13.59
CA VAL A 231 -12.63 0.80 12.77
C VAL A 231 -12.77 1.33 11.34
N PHE A 232 -12.21 0.61 10.38
CA PHE A 232 -12.45 0.86 8.96
C PHE A 232 -13.24 -0.28 8.35
N GLY A 233 -14.27 0.06 7.56
CA GLY A 233 -15.15 -0.92 6.95
C GLY A 233 -15.53 -0.60 5.51
N LEU A 234 -15.89 -1.64 4.79
CA LEU A 234 -16.48 -1.62 3.45
C LEU A 234 -17.84 -2.31 3.50
N ILE A 235 -18.84 -1.73 2.84
CA ILE A 235 -20.17 -2.30 2.67
C ILE A 235 -20.45 -2.44 1.18
N SER A 236 -20.71 -3.67 0.75
CA SER A 236 -21.15 -3.99 -0.61
C SER A 236 -22.64 -4.33 -0.62
N ASP A 237 -23.38 -3.81 -1.59
CA ASP A 237 -24.77 -4.22 -1.83
C ASP A 237 -24.79 -5.61 -2.47
N ASN A 238 -25.45 -6.57 -1.82
CA ASN A 238 -25.56 -7.96 -2.29
C ASN A 238 -26.92 -8.27 -2.93
N THR A 239 -27.74 -7.26 -3.24
CA THR A 239 -29.09 -7.44 -3.76
C THR A 239 -29.11 -8.20 -5.07
N GLU A 240 -28.31 -7.79 -6.07
CA GLU A 240 -28.24 -8.49 -7.36
C GLU A 240 -27.74 -9.92 -7.21
N ARG A 241 -26.69 -10.11 -6.43
CA ARG A 241 -26.12 -11.44 -6.18
C ARG A 241 -27.16 -12.38 -5.54
N LYS A 242 -27.88 -11.91 -4.52
CA LYS A 242 -28.94 -12.72 -3.89
C LYS A 242 -30.10 -13.00 -4.84
N ASN A 243 -30.48 -12.04 -5.68
CA ASN A 243 -31.52 -12.27 -6.68
C ASN A 243 -31.13 -13.35 -7.68
N ILE A 244 -29.87 -13.35 -8.14
CA ILE A 244 -29.33 -14.39 -9.02
C ILE A 244 -29.29 -15.74 -8.30
N ASP A 245 -28.77 -15.79 -7.07
CA ASP A 245 -28.70 -17.03 -6.28
C ASP A 245 -30.10 -17.63 -6.04
N ASP A 246 -31.09 -16.79 -5.72
CA ASP A 246 -32.47 -17.22 -5.51
C ASP A 246 -33.16 -17.64 -6.80
N MET A 247 -32.86 -16.98 -7.93
CA MET A 247 -33.32 -17.40 -9.26
C MET A 247 -32.76 -18.78 -9.63
N ILE A 248 -31.44 -18.98 -9.44
CA ILE A 248 -30.79 -20.28 -9.68
C ILE A 248 -31.42 -21.36 -8.80
N LYS A 249 -31.65 -21.09 -7.51
CA LYS A 249 -32.32 -22.06 -6.61
C LYS A 249 -33.73 -22.42 -7.07
N ARG A 250 -34.50 -21.45 -7.57
CA ARG A 250 -35.84 -21.71 -8.12
C ARG A 250 -35.77 -22.57 -9.38
N GLU A 251 -34.85 -22.27 -10.27
CA GLU A 251 -34.67 -23.03 -11.52
C GLU A 251 -34.24 -24.46 -11.24
N ILE A 252 -33.27 -24.67 -10.33
CA ILE A 252 -32.87 -26.01 -9.88
C ILE A 252 -34.05 -26.77 -9.28
N LYS A 253 -34.91 -26.11 -8.50
CA LYS A 253 -36.11 -26.74 -7.94
C LYS A 253 -37.09 -27.16 -9.04
N GLN A 254 -37.35 -26.29 -10.02
CA GLN A 254 -38.24 -26.59 -11.14
C GLN A 254 -37.71 -27.74 -12.01
N LEU A 255 -36.40 -27.76 -12.30
CA LEU A 255 -35.75 -28.85 -13.01
C LEU A 255 -35.92 -30.19 -12.26
N LYS A 256 -35.70 -30.20 -10.94
CA LYS A 256 -35.92 -31.41 -10.12
C LYS A 256 -37.37 -31.90 -10.14
N GLU A 257 -38.35 -30.99 -10.10
CA GLU A 257 -39.77 -31.34 -10.19
C GLU A 257 -40.12 -31.90 -11.58
N LEU A 258 -39.60 -31.30 -12.65
CA LEU A 258 -39.78 -31.78 -14.03
C LEU A 258 -39.16 -33.17 -14.25
N ASP A 259 -37.95 -33.40 -13.71
CA ASP A 259 -37.28 -34.70 -13.79
C ASP A 259 -38.09 -35.78 -13.06
N GLN A 260 -38.66 -35.47 -11.89
CA GLN A 260 -39.57 -36.40 -11.19
C GLN A 260 -40.81 -36.75 -12.02
N ILE A 261 -41.47 -35.74 -12.60
CA ILE A 261 -42.65 -35.95 -13.45
C ILE A 261 -42.29 -36.79 -14.68
N ARG A 262 -41.15 -36.51 -15.32
CA ARG A 262 -40.64 -37.27 -16.46
C ARG A 262 -40.44 -38.74 -16.08
N ASN A 263 -39.81 -39.01 -14.94
CA ASN A 263 -39.55 -40.37 -14.46
C ASN A 263 -40.84 -41.13 -14.15
N ASP A 264 -41.79 -40.49 -13.46
CA ASP A 264 -43.08 -41.10 -13.15
C ASP A 264 -43.89 -41.40 -14.41
N LEU A 265 -43.85 -40.51 -15.41
CA LEU A 265 -44.52 -40.70 -16.68
C LEU A 265 -43.94 -41.89 -17.45
N ILE A 266 -42.60 -41.99 -17.55
CA ILE A 266 -41.92 -43.11 -18.22
C ILE A 266 -42.31 -44.42 -17.54
N ARG A 267 -42.23 -44.48 -16.20
CA ARG A 267 -42.58 -45.68 -15.45
C ARG A 267 -44.04 -46.09 -15.66
N ARG A 268 -44.94 -45.10 -15.72
CA ARG A 268 -46.37 -45.35 -15.95
C ARG A 268 -46.64 -45.86 -17.37
N ILE A 269 -46.05 -45.24 -18.39
CA ILE A 269 -46.18 -45.68 -19.79
C ILE A 269 -45.71 -47.12 -19.93
N SER A 270 -44.55 -47.45 -19.38
CA SER A 270 -44.02 -48.82 -19.43
C SER A 270 -44.94 -49.84 -18.74
N HIS A 271 -45.53 -49.51 -17.59
CA HIS A 271 -46.54 -50.40 -16.97
C HIS A 271 -47.79 -50.57 -17.86
N GLU A 272 -48.29 -49.49 -18.46
CA GLU A 272 -49.47 -49.52 -19.33
C GLU A 272 -49.20 -50.25 -20.65
N LEU A 273 -47.96 -50.24 -21.17
CA LEU A 273 -47.55 -51.00 -22.36
C LEU A 273 -47.29 -52.48 -22.06
N ASN A 274 -46.67 -52.79 -20.92
CA ASN A 274 -46.37 -54.16 -20.52
C ASN A 274 -47.63 -55.01 -20.36
N THR A 275 -48.71 -54.43 -19.84
CA THR A 275 -49.97 -55.15 -19.59
C THR A 275 -50.57 -55.79 -20.86
N PRO A 276 -50.86 -55.04 -21.94
CA PRO A 276 -51.35 -55.62 -23.18
C PRO A 276 -50.30 -56.47 -23.91
N LEU A 277 -49.00 -56.12 -23.81
CA LEU A 277 -47.92 -56.92 -24.39
C LEU A 277 -47.85 -58.32 -23.80
N ILE A 278 -47.96 -58.45 -22.47
CA ILE A 278 -47.99 -59.74 -21.78
C ILE A 278 -49.19 -60.56 -22.24
N SER A 279 -50.37 -59.94 -22.42
CA SER A 279 -51.55 -60.63 -22.96
C SER A 279 -51.32 -61.14 -24.39
N ILE A 280 -50.74 -60.32 -25.27
CA ILE A 280 -50.44 -60.71 -26.66
C ILE A 280 -49.39 -61.84 -26.69
N LEU A 281 -48.33 -61.72 -25.89
CA LEU A 281 -47.28 -62.72 -25.76
C LEU A 281 -47.81 -64.05 -25.25
N ASN A 282 -48.58 -64.04 -24.16
CA ASN A 282 -49.15 -65.26 -23.59
C ASN A 282 -50.17 -65.90 -24.54
N GLY A 283 -51.01 -65.10 -25.20
CA GLY A 283 -51.98 -65.60 -26.18
C GLY A 283 -51.31 -66.20 -27.41
N SER A 284 -50.28 -65.55 -27.95
CA SER A 284 -49.51 -66.08 -29.08
C SER A 284 -48.69 -67.32 -28.69
N GLN A 285 -48.09 -67.34 -27.50
CA GLN A 285 -47.40 -68.53 -26.97
C GLN A 285 -48.38 -69.71 -26.79
N TYR A 286 -49.55 -69.47 -26.21
CA TYR A 286 -50.58 -70.50 -26.04
C TYR A 286 -51.03 -71.10 -27.38
N LEU A 287 -51.23 -70.26 -28.40
CA LEU A 287 -51.56 -70.72 -29.76
C LEU A 287 -50.42 -71.53 -30.39
N LEU A 288 -49.15 -71.19 -30.12
CA LEU A 288 -47.99 -71.95 -30.57
C LEU A 288 -47.85 -73.30 -29.85
N ASP A 289 -48.19 -73.37 -28.56
CA ASP A 289 -48.12 -74.57 -27.74
C ASP A 289 -49.27 -75.55 -28.05
N PHE A 290 -50.45 -75.06 -28.42
CA PHE A 290 -51.64 -75.87 -28.77
C PHE A 290 -51.59 -76.48 -30.18
N LYS A 291 -50.40 -76.74 -30.72
CA LYS A 291 -50.10 -77.26 -32.08
C LYS A 291 -50.60 -78.71 -32.33
N ASN A 292 -51.79 -79.07 -31.85
CA ASN A 292 -52.50 -80.34 -32.05
C ASN A 292 -53.01 -80.50 -33.50
N ASN A 293 -52.13 -80.34 -34.49
CA ASN A 293 -52.38 -80.65 -35.92
C ASN A 293 -53.61 -79.97 -36.57
N LYS A 294 -54.11 -78.84 -36.03
CA LYS A 294 -55.27 -78.09 -36.58
C LYS A 294 -54.93 -76.73 -37.21
N MET A 295 -53.68 -76.26 -37.11
CA MET A 295 -53.24 -74.99 -37.68
C MET A 295 -52.38 -75.24 -38.92
N SER A 296 -52.60 -74.47 -40.00
CA SER A 296 -51.70 -74.49 -41.15
C SER A 296 -50.35 -73.85 -40.82
N ASP A 297 -49.30 -74.24 -41.57
CA ASP A 297 -47.96 -73.69 -41.39
C ASP A 297 -47.90 -72.16 -41.58
N ASP A 298 -48.74 -71.61 -42.47
CA ASP A 298 -48.85 -70.17 -42.71
C ASP A 298 -49.34 -69.41 -41.46
N VAL A 299 -50.38 -69.93 -40.79
CA VAL A 299 -50.92 -69.30 -39.57
C VAL A 299 -49.93 -69.46 -38.41
N SER A 300 -49.24 -70.60 -38.31
CA SER A 300 -48.18 -70.81 -37.32
C SER A 300 -47.03 -69.81 -37.49
N ASN A 301 -46.62 -69.54 -38.73
CA ASN A 301 -45.60 -68.54 -39.03
C ASN A 301 -46.03 -67.12 -38.66
N ILE A 302 -47.29 -66.74 -38.92
CA ILE A 302 -47.83 -65.43 -38.52
C ILE A 302 -47.84 -65.27 -36.99
N VAL A 303 -48.28 -66.29 -36.25
CA VAL A 303 -48.27 -66.24 -34.77
C VAL A 303 -46.85 -66.16 -34.21
N LYS A 304 -45.87 -66.85 -34.82
CA LYS A 304 -44.45 -66.68 -34.45
C LYS A 304 -43.95 -65.26 -34.67
N ILE A 305 -44.33 -64.61 -35.77
CA ILE A 305 -43.97 -63.21 -36.05
C ILE A 305 -44.58 -62.28 -34.99
N ILE A 306 -45.85 -62.49 -34.62
CA ILE A 306 -46.52 -61.72 -33.55
C ILE A 306 -45.81 -61.92 -32.21
N TYR A 307 -45.49 -63.16 -31.83
CA TYR A 307 -44.79 -63.48 -30.59
C TYR A 307 -43.39 -62.83 -30.55
N GLN A 308 -42.59 -63.02 -31.61
CA GLN A 308 -41.25 -62.42 -31.69
C GLN A 308 -41.30 -60.88 -31.71
N GLY A 309 -42.29 -60.29 -32.38
CA GLY A 309 -42.52 -58.85 -32.39
C GLY A 309 -42.89 -58.31 -31.01
N GLY A 310 -43.82 -58.96 -30.31
CA GLY A 310 -44.20 -58.61 -28.94
C GLY A 310 -43.04 -58.76 -27.96
N TYR A 311 -42.18 -59.78 -28.15
CA TYR A 311 -41.04 -60.02 -27.27
C TYR A 311 -39.98 -58.93 -27.44
N ARG A 312 -39.67 -58.56 -28.70
CA ARG A 312 -38.78 -57.44 -28.99
C ARG A 312 -39.29 -56.13 -28.41
N LEU A 313 -40.60 -55.86 -28.51
CA LEU A 313 -41.18 -54.63 -27.94
C LEU A 313 -41.06 -54.60 -26.41
N LYS A 314 -41.26 -55.76 -25.76
CA LYS A 314 -41.09 -55.90 -24.30
C LYS A 314 -39.64 -55.70 -23.86
N GLU A 315 -38.67 -56.28 -24.57
CA GLU A 315 -37.25 -56.02 -24.27
C GLU A 315 -36.89 -54.55 -24.50
N MET A 316 -37.43 -53.92 -25.54
CA MET A 316 -37.17 -52.52 -25.83
C MET A 316 -37.73 -51.59 -24.74
N ASP A 317 -38.92 -51.87 -24.22
CA ASP A 317 -39.51 -51.15 -23.08
C ASP A 317 -38.67 -51.31 -21.80
N ASN A 318 -38.25 -52.54 -21.47
CA ASN A 318 -37.37 -52.80 -20.32
C ASN A 318 -36.02 -52.07 -20.45
N ASN A 319 -35.39 -52.12 -21.63
CA ASN A 319 -34.13 -51.43 -21.88
C ASN A 319 -34.30 -49.91 -21.78
N LEU A 320 -35.45 -49.38 -22.17
CA LEU A 320 -35.76 -47.95 -22.06
C LEU A 320 -35.84 -47.54 -20.58
N ILE A 321 -36.55 -48.31 -19.74
CA ILE A 321 -36.60 -48.06 -18.29
C ILE A 321 -35.21 -48.12 -17.66
N THR A 322 -34.44 -49.19 -17.92
CA THR A 322 -33.09 -49.37 -17.34
C THR A 322 -32.13 -48.27 -17.78
N ALA A 323 -32.20 -47.83 -19.05
CA ALA A 323 -31.40 -46.69 -19.51
C ALA A 323 -31.73 -45.40 -18.74
N TYR A 324 -33.01 -45.16 -18.45
CA TYR A 324 -33.44 -44.00 -17.67
C TYR A 324 -33.04 -44.10 -16.20
N GLU A 325 -33.16 -45.28 -15.58
CA GLU A 325 -32.74 -45.51 -14.19
C GLU A 325 -31.22 -45.27 -14.02
N LEU A 326 -30.41 -45.75 -14.97
CA LEU A 326 -28.95 -45.53 -14.98
C LEU A 326 -28.57 -44.05 -15.16
N GLU A 327 -29.29 -43.32 -16.02
CA GLU A 327 -29.07 -41.89 -16.22
C GLU A 327 -29.40 -41.08 -14.95
N THR A 328 -30.43 -41.49 -14.21
CA THR A 328 -30.79 -40.87 -12.92
C THR A 328 -29.83 -41.18 -11.77
N GLU A 329 -29.22 -42.38 -11.72
CA GLU A 329 -28.24 -42.73 -10.69
C GLU A 329 -26.87 -42.04 -10.87
N GLN A 330 -26.45 -41.78 -12.11
CA GLN A 330 -25.19 -41.06 -12.38
C GLN A 330 -25.23 -39.58 -11.96
N LEU A 331 -26.41 -38.99 -11.83
CA LEU A 331 -26.60 -37.60 -11.37
C LEU A 331 -26.52 -37.44 -9.84
N ILE A 332 -26.52 -38.55 -9.07
CA ILE A 332 -26.49 -38.52 -7.59
C ILE A 332 -25.04 -38.59 -7.03
N PHE A 333 -24.06 -38.93 -7.87
CA PHE A 333 -22.65 -39.14 -7.46
C PHE A 333 -21.64 -38.06 -7.93
N LYS A 334 -22.08 -36.84 -8.28
CA LYS A 334 -21.19 -35.71 -8.57
C LYS A 334 -21.44 -34.49 -7.71
#